data_AF-A0A0F9G678-F1
#
_entry.id   AF-A0A0F9G678-F1
#
_cell.length_a   1.000
_cell.length_b   1.000
_cell.length_c   1.000
_cell.angle_alpha   90.00
_cell.angle_beta   90.00
_cell.angle_gamma   90.00
#
_symmetry.space_group_name_H-M   'P 1'
#
loop_
_entity.id
_entity.type
_entity.pdbx_description
1 polymer ?
#
loop_
_entity_poly.entity_id
_entity_poly.type
_entity_poly.pdbx_seq_one_letter_code
_entity_poly.pdbx_strand_id
1 'polypeptide(L)'
;NEQGEVQIHFHALFNDNGFLRGGHFDKPGNIIGTTMEIAIQEVEGVSMTRPFDSEINQNHLQPEVVDVNASASLDGDRAVNDVIDIIVTFSDPVTVNTGGGTPRLLLETGMTDKYADYLSGTGTDTLTFRYTVQAEDSFLDLDYKATDSLELNGGTIRDTGDTIDANLTLPVPGNTGSLGFNRDIVFSDLPWYNGAWGYRIKITIDSTKVTGDLSDFPYLIHIASNAGLRDNARADGYDLLFTGDDKVTKLEHEIEEFVSGKESWHMGEDTLLEQQC
;
A
#
# COMPACT_ATOMS: atom_id res chain seq x y z
N ASN A 1 -4.97 -37.86 29.58
CA ASN A 1 -5.21 -37.40 30.96
C ASN A 1 -6.49 -38.06 31.48
N GLU A 2 -6.88 -37.79 32.72
CA GLU A 2 -8.10 -38.36 33.34
C GLU A 2 -9.40 -37.92 32.63
N GLN A 3 -9.32 -36.97 31.70
CA GLN A 3 -10.41 -36.53 30.82
C GLN A 3 -10.44 -37.25 29.45
N GLY A 4 -9.55 -38.21 29.19
CA GLY A 4 -9.50 -38.92 27.91
C GLY A 4 -8.78 -38.17 26.78
N GLU A 5 -8.09 -37.07 27.08
CA GLU A 5 -7.26 -36.36 26.10
C GLU A 5 -5.89 -37.02 25.97
N VAL A 6 -5.39 -37.15 24.75
CA VAL A 6 -4.01 -37.58 24.49
C VAL A 6 -3.14 -36.32 24.44
N GLN A 7 -2.25 -36.15 25.43
CA GLN A 7 -1.23 -35.10 25.42
C GLN A 7 0.11 -35.72 25.05
N ILE A 8 0.69 -35.28 23.94
CA ILE A 8 2.02 -35.71 23.49
C ILE A 8 2.97 -34.53 23.73
N HIS A 9 3.84 -34.65 24.72
CA HIS A 9 4.91 -33.68 24.95
C HIS A 9 6.19 -34.15 24.28
N PHE A 10 6.70 -33.36 23.33
CA PHE A 10 8.04 -33.56 22.80
C PHE A 10 9.03 -32.77 23.65
N HIS A 11 9.94 -33.47 24.33
CA HIS A 11 11.07 -32.82 25.00
C HIS A 11 12.21 -32.70 23.99
N ALA A 12 12.30 -31.53 23.35
CA ALA A 12 13.36 -31.25 22.39
C ALA A 12 14.28 -30.18 22.99
N LEU A 13 15.53 -30.53 23.28
CA LEU A 13 16.55 -29.55 23.67
C LEU A 13 17.26 -29.07 22.41
N PHE A 14 17.12 -27.79 22.08
CA PHE A 14 17.92 -27.13 21.06
C PHE A 14 19.34 -26.90 21.58
N ASN A 15 20.35 -27.22 20.79
CA ASN A 15 21.72 -26.75 21.06
C ASN A 15 21.94 -25.35 20.46
N ASP A 16 23.07 -24.73 20.79
CA ASP A 16 23.42 -23.35 20.41
C ASP A 16 23.45 -23.07 18.90
N ASN A 17 23.32 -24.11 18.06
CA ASN A 17 23.24 -24.00 16.60
C ASN A 17 21.84 -24.36 16.04
N GLY A 18 20.81 -24.45 16.89
CA GLY A 18 19.43 -24.78 16.50
C GLY A 18 19.17 -26.27 16.23
N PHE A 19 20.09 -27.17 16.60
CA PHE A 19 19.90 -28.61 16.41
C PHE A 19 19.31 -29.27 17.65
N LEU A 20 18.36 -30.19 17.45
CA LEU A 20 17.82 -31.01 18.53
C LEU A 20 18.83 -32.06 18.97
N ARG A 21 19.06 -32.17 20.28
CA ARG A 21 19.71 -33.34 20.89
C ARG A 21 18.83 -33.91 22.00
N GLY A 22 18.30 -35.11 21.78
CA GLY A 22 17.83 -35.96 22.87
C GLY A 22 16.79 -37.01 22.49
N GLY A 23 17.09 -38.28 22.80
CA GLY A 23 16.12 -39.31 23.17
C GLY A 23 15.42 -40.07 22.04
N HIS A 24 16.00 -41.20 21.63
CA HIS A 24 15.36 -42.28 20.85
C HIS A 24 15.07 -42.05 19.35
N PHE A 25 15.73 -41.08 18.72
CA PHE A 25 15.90 -41.08 17.26
C PHE A 25 17.38 -41.37 16.97
N ASP A 26 17.71 -42.63 16.71
CA ASP A 26 19.09 -43.16 16.64
C ASP A 26 19.91 -42.69 15.42
N LYS A 27 19.55 -41.57 14.78
CA LYS A 27 20.39 -40.95 13.75
C LYS A 27 20.36 -39.42 13.81
N PRO A 28 21.52 -38.75 13.71
CA PRO A 28 21.55 -37.31 13.49
C PRO A 28 20.89 -37.02 12.12
N GLY A 29 19.76 -36.34 12.15
CA GLY A 29 19.01 -35.91 10.97
C GLY A 29 18.45 -34.53 11.23
N ASN A 30 18.59 -33.65 10.23
CA ASN A 30 18.01 -32.32 10.23
C ASN A 30 16.49 -32.44 10.10
N ILE A 31 15.70 -31.76 10.95
CA ILE A 31 14.21 -31.76 10.85
C ILE A 31 13.71 -30.58 9.98
N ILE A 32 14.62 -29.75 9.45
CA ILE A 32 14.24 -28.69 8.52
C ILE A 32 13.60 -29.33 7.27
N GLY A 33 12.30 -29.12 7.09
CA GLY A 33 11.54 -29.60 5.93
C GLY A 33 11.08 -31.05 5.97
N THR A 34 11.16 -31.75 7.12
CA THR A 34 10.62 -33.11 7.26
C THR A 34 9.23 -33.11 7.87
N THR A 35 8.31 -33.87 7.30
CA THR A 35 6.99 -34.18 7.90
C THR A 35 7.13 -35.29 8.95
N MET A 36 6.28 -35.25 9.97
CA MET A 36 6.11 -36.33 10.95
C MET A 36 4.69 -36.86 10.86
N GLU A 37 4.53 -38.19 10.81
CA GLU A 37 3.24 -38.85 10.89
C GLU A 37 3.06 -39.54 12.26
N ILE A 38 1.85 -39.48 12.81
CA ILE A 38 1.46 -40.24 13.99
C ILE A 38 0.52 -41.36 13.52
N ALA A 39 0.94 -42.61 13.67
CA ALA A 39 0.12 -43.78 13.42
C ALA A 39 -0.34 -44.40 14.75
N ILE A 40 -1.61 -44.78 14.84
CA ILE A 40 -2.19 -45.47 16.00
C ILE A 40 -2.71 -46.81 15.51
N GLN A 41 -2.42 -47.90 16.23
CA GLN A 41 -2.96 -49.22 15.94
C GLN A 41 -4.43 -49.29 16.34
N GLU A 42 -5.31 -49.74 15.44
CA GLU A 42 -6.70 -50.05 15.79
C GLU A 42 -6.75 -51.14 16.87
N VAL A 43 -7.53 -50.88 17.93
CA VAL A 43 -7.86 -51.88 18.95
C VAL A 43 -9.18 -52.53 18.55
N GLU A 44 -9.28 -53.85 18.73
CA GLU A 44 -10.48 -54.63 18.40
C GLU A 44 -11.75 -54.01 19.01
N GLY A 45 -12.72 -53.63 18.17
CA GLY A 45 -13.98 -52.99 18.57
C GLY A 45 -14.02 -51.47 18.47
N VAL A 46 -12.92 -50.80 18.10
CA VAL A 46 -12.88 -49.34 17.86
C VAL A 46 -12.74 -49.08 16.36
N SER A 47 -13.78 -48.52 15.73
CA SER A 47 -13.72 -48.11 14.32
C SER A 47 -13.34 -46.63 14.22
N MET A 48 -12.18 -46.34 13.62
CA MET A 48 -11.79 -44.98 13.26
C MET A 48 -12.63 -44.52 12.05
N THR A 49 -13.79 -43.94 12.31
CA THR A 49 -14.76 -43.55 11.27
C THR A 49 -14.48 -42.19 10.62
N ARG A 50 -13.43 -41.49 11.06
CA ARG A 50 -12.97 -40.25 10.45
C ARG A 50 -11.52 -40.42 10.04
N PRO A 51 -11.18 -40.21 8.75
CA PRO A 51 -9.81 -39.88 8.40
C PRO A 51 -9.38 -38.68 9.26
N PHE A 52 -8.09 -38.55 9.56
CA PHE A 52 -7.51 -37.30 10.04
C PHE A 52 -7.59 -36.26 8.90
N ASP A 53 -8.80 -35.85 8.51
CA ASP A 53 -9.05 -34.84 7.47
C ASP A 53 -8.89 -33.45 8.09
N SER A 54 -7.63 -33.11 8.31
CA SER A 54 -7.01 -31.84 7.99
C SER A 54 -5.56 -32.01 8.44
N GLU A 55 -4.60 -31.97 7.52
CA GLU A 55 -3.21 -31.72 7.89
C GLU A 55 -3.20 -30.58 8.92
N ILE A 56 -2.74 -30.82 10.14
CA ILE A 56 -2.33 -29.73 11.04
C ILE A 56 -0.99 -29.25 10.49
N ASN A 57 -1.03 -28.62 9.32
CA ASN A 57 0.03 -27.78 8.81
C ASN A 57 -0.36 -26.33 9.15
N GLN A 58 -0.59 -26.06 10.44
CA GLN A 58 -0.72 -24.69 10.91
C GLN A 58 0.69 -24.12 11.06
N ASN A 59 1.29 -23.82 9.92
CA ASN A 59 2.25 -22.74 9.85
C ASN A 59 1.44 -21.44 10.02
N HIS A 60 0.94 -21.24 11.25
CA HIS A 60 0.13 -20.10 11.63
C HIS A 60 1.07 -18.91 11.85
N LEU A 61 1.66 -18.48 10.73
CA LEU A 61 2.49 -17.30 10.68
C LEU A 61 1.61 -16.13 11.09
N GLN A 62 2.15 -15.23 11.91
CA GLN A 62 1.44 -14.02 12.31
C GLN A 62 0.98 -13.27 11.04
N PRO A 63 -0.33 -13.00 10.88
CA PRO A 63 -0.80 -12.25 9.71
C PRO A 63 -0.13 -10.89 9.65
N GLU A 64 0.42 -10.53 8.50
CA GLU A 64 1.10 -9.25 8.29
C GLU A 64 0.52 -8.51 7.09
N VAL A 65 0.55 -7.18 7.10
CA VAL A 65 0.09 -6.38 5.96
C VAL A 65 1.09 -6.50 4.82
N VAL A 66 0.61 -6.89 3.63
CA VAL A 66 1.44 -7.11 2.44
C VAL A 66 1.16 -6.12 1.31
N ASP A 67 -0.02 -5.50 1.27
CA ASP A 67 -0.40 -4.53 0.23
C ASP A 67 -1.48 -3.57 0.73
N VAL A 68 -1.42 -2.32 0.27
CA VAL A 68 -2.48 -1.32 0.44
C VAL A 68 -2.85 -0.75 -0.93
N ASN A 69 -4.12 -0.79 -1.28
CA ASN A 69 -4.59 -0.46 -2.62
C ASN A 69 -5.91 0.33 -2.63
N ALA A 70 -6.33 0.75 -3.81
CA ALA A 70 -7.68 1.24 -4.09
C ALA A 70 -8.08 0.83 -5.52
N SER A 71 -9.34 1.07 -5.91
CA SER A 71 -9.75 0.81 -7.30
C SER A 71 -8.97 1.70 -8.28
N ALA A 72 -8.47 1.13 -9.38
CA ALA A 72 -7.78 1.91 -10.43
C ALA A 72 -8.66 3.00 -11.07
N SER A 73 -10.00 2.89 -10.96
CA SER A 73 -10.90 3.98 -11.37
C SER A 73 -10.76 5.25 -10.51
N LEU A 74 -10.08 5.15 -9.37
CA LEU A 74 -9.78 6.24 -8.45
C LEU A 74 -8.44 6.93 -8.77
N ASP A 75 -7.68 6.46 -9.76
CA ASP A 75 -6.50 7.19 -10.25
C ASP A 75 -6.92 8.55 -10.85
N GLY A 76 -6.13 9.60 -10.60
CA GLY A 76 -6.38 10.99 -10.99
C GLY A 76 -7.05 11.85 -9.91
N ASP A 77 -7.54 13.02 -10.35
CA ASP A 77 -8.10 14.07 -9.51
C ASP A 77 -9.37 13.60 -8.74
N ARG A 78 -9.42 13.90 -7.44
CA ARG A 78 -10.53 13.66 -6.50
C ARG A 78 -10.99 14.95 -5.84
N ALA A 79 -12.28 15.19 -5.89
CA ALA A 79 -12.91 16.37 -5.34
C ALA A 79 -13.47 16.12 -3.95
N VAL A 80 -13.78 17.21 -3.23
CA VAL A 80 -14.44 17.14 -1.92
C VAL A 80 -15.74 16.32 -2.02
N ASN A 81 -15.93 15.44 -1.04
CA ASN A 81 -16.99 14.43 -0.95
C ASN A 81 -16.83 13.19 -1.85
N ASP A 82 -15.76 13.08 -2.64
CA ASP A 82 -15.44 11.82 -3.28
C ASP A 82 -15.14 10.75 -2.21
N VAL A 83 -15.60 9.53 -2.47
CA VAL A 83 -15.42 8.39 -1.57
C VAL A 83 -14.29 7.52 -2.10
N ILE A 84 -13.34 7.23 -1.21
CA ILE A 84 -12.15 6.43 -1.50
C ILE A 84 -12.20 5.21 -0.56
N ASP A 85 -12.45 4.04 -1.15
CA ASP A 85 -12.36 2.77 -0.44
C ASP A 85 -10.93 2.22 -0.62
N ILE A 86 -10.21 2.16 0.50
CA ILE A 86 -8.83 1.69 0.63
C ILE A 86 -8.87 0.24 1.09
N ILE A 87 -8.11 -0.62 0.41
CA ILE A 87 -8.07 -2.06 0.62
C ILE A 87 -6.72 -2.41 1.23
N VAL A 88 -6.73 -2.91 2.47
CA VAL A 88 -5.54 -3.40 3.17
C VAL A 88 -5.53 -4.92 3.10
N THR A 89 -4.51 -5.50 2.49
CA THR A 89 -4.34 -6.94 2.30
C THR A 89 -3.35 -7.49 3.32
N PHE A 90 -3.74 -8.56 4.00
CA PHE A 90 -2.92 -9.33 4.94
C PHE A 90 -2.42 -10.62 4.28
N SER A 91 -1.37 -11.21 4.83
CA SER A 91 -0.83 -12.51 4.39
C SER A 91 -1.81 -13.67 4.58
N ASP A 92 -2.71 -13.54 5.56
CA ASP A 92 -3.68 -14.56 5.97
C ASP A 92 -5.02 -13.91 6.40
N PRO A 93 -6.13 -14.66 6.42
CA PRO A 93 -7.42 -14.13 6.82
C PRO A 93 -7.45 -13.61 8.27
N VAL A 94 -7.97 -12.39 8.47
CA VAL A 94 -8.05 -11.76 9.80
C VAL A 94 -9.48 -11.52 10.28
N THR A 95 -9.70 -11.69 11.58
CA THR A 95 -10.94 -11.33 12.28
C THR A 95 -10.79 -9.98 12.98
N VAL A 96 -11.71 -9.08 12.68
CA VAL A 96 -11.81 -7.75 13.30
C VAL A 96 -12.88 -7.78 14.41
N ASN A 97 -12.52 -7.34 15.62
CA ASN A 97 -13.46 -7.11 16.71
C ASN A 97 -13.57 -5.62 16.99
N THR A 98 -14.78 -5.07 16.86
CA THR A 98 -15.06 -3.64 17.06
C THR A 98 -15.71 -3.31 18.42
N GLY A 99 -15.82 -4.29 19.33
CA GLY A 99 -16.52 -4.15 20.60
C GLY A 99 -15.86 -3.18 21.59
N GLY A 100 -14.54 -2.99 21.50
CA GLY A 100 -13.79 -2.01 22.30
C GLY A 100 -13.50 -0.68 21.58
N GLY A 101 -13.86 -0.60 20.30
CA GLY A 101 -13.56 0.51 19.40
C GLY A 101 -13.29 -0.01 17.98
N THR A 102 -13.22 0.88 16.99
CA THR A 102 -13.18 0.49 15.57
C THR A 102 -11.82 0.85 14.96
N PRO A 103 -11.12 -0.11 14.31
CA PRO A 103 -9.86 0.19 13.62
C PRO A 103 -9.99 1.29 12.59
N ARG A 104 -8.89 2.02 12.36
CA ARG A 104 -8.83 3.16 11.46
C ARG A 104 -7.43 3.29 10.86
N LEU A 105 -7.34 3.92 9.70
CA LEU A 105 -6.08 4.15 8.99
C LEU A 105 -5.83 5.66 8.90
N LEU A 106 -4.72 6.14 9.47
CA LEU A 106 -4.33 7.54 9.36
C LEU A 106 -3.74 7.84 7.98
N LEU A 107 -4.35 8.78 7.27
CA LEU A 107 -3.97 9.21 5.92
C LEU A 107 -3.16 10.51 5.97
N GLU A 108 -2.16 10.62 5.11
CA GLU A 108 -1.46 11.87 4.80
C GLU A 108 -2.34 12.68 3.85
N THR A 109 -3.18 13.53 4.41
CA THR A 109 -4.16 14.32 3.65
C THR A 109 -3.73 15.79 3.51
N GLY A 110 -2.52 16.15 3.95
CA GLY A 110 -1.98 17.50 3.94
C GLY A 110 -1.67 18.03 5.33
N MET A 111 -1.94 19.32 5.57
CA MET A 111 -1.61 19.98 6.84
C MET A 111 -2.25 19.35 8.08
N THR A 112 -3.39 18.68 7.90
CA THR A 112 -4.07 17.92 8.96
C THR A 112 -4.48 16.57 8.42
N ASP A 113 -3.79 15.54 8.90
CA ASP A 113 -4.05 14.15 8.59
C ASP A 113 -5.45 13.72 9.05
N LYS A 114 -6.11 12.89 8.25
CA LYS A 114 -7.47 12.38 8.51
C LYS A 114 -7.48 10.87 8.56
N TYR A 115 -8.49 10.31 9.23
CA TYR A 115 -8.65 8.87 9.30
C TYR A 115 -9.59 8.36 8.20
N ALA A 116 -9.23 7.24 7.60
CA ALA A 116 -10.16 6.33 6.94
C ALA A 116 -10.70 5.33 7.98
N ASP A 117 -12.01 5.12 8.00
CA ASP A 117 -12.66 4.26 9.00
C ASP A 117 -12.81 2.83 8.46
N TYR A 118 -12.59 1.82 9.31
CA TYR A 118 -12.87 0.44 8.94
C TYR A 118 -14.33 0.25 8.52
N LEU A 119 -14.53 -0.34 7.33
CA LEU A 119 -15.83 -0.57 6.72
C LEU A 119 -16.25 -2.05 6.75
N SER A 120 -15.36 -2.95 6.31
CA SER A 120 -15.70 -4.37 6.10
C SER A 120 -14.46 -5.26 5.86
N GLY A 121 -14.65 -6.58 5.83
CA GLY A 121 -13.59 -7.54 5.46
C GLY A 121 -13.23 -8.58 6.54
N THR A 122 -13.82 -8.48 7.74
CA THR A 122 -13.59 -9.47 8.80
C THR A 122 -13.85 -10.91 8.33
N GLY A 123 -12.93 -11.81 8.67
CA GLY A 123 -12.91 -13.21 8.24
C GLY A 123 -12.28 -13.45 6.86
N THR A 124 -11.77 -12.42 6.20
CA THR A 124 -10.98 -12.53 4.96
C THR A 124 -9.58 -11.93 5.14
N ASP A 125 -8.72 -12.10 4.15
CA ASP A 125 -7.38 -11.53 4.06
C ASP A 125 -7.37 -10.05 3.63
N THR A 126 -8.52 -9.45 3.36
CA THR A 126 -8.62 -8.07 2.89
C THR A 126 -9.59 -7.26 3.73
N LEU A 127 -9.12 -6.17 4.33
CA LEU A 127 -9.95 -5.21 5.05
C LEU A 127 -10.16 -3.96 4.21
N THR A 128 -11.39 -3.44 4.19
CA THR A 128 -11.73 -2.18 3.53
C THR A 128 -11.85 -1.07 4.56
N PHE A 129 -11.18 0.04 4.30
CA PHE A 129 -11.28 1.30 5.02
C PHE A 129 -11.85 2.36 4.09
N ARG A 130 -12.72 3.22 4.60
CA ARG A 130 -13.37 4.25 3.80
C ARG A 130 -12.94 5.63 4.24
N TYR A 131 -12.54 6.43 3.26
CA TYR A 131 -12.29 7.84 3.41
C TYR A 131 -13.24 8.66 2.52
N THR A 132 -13.57 9.86 2.96
CA THR A 132 -14.31 10.85 2.17
C THR A 132 -13.51 12.13 2.17
N VAL A 133 -13.15 12.59 0.96
CA VAL A 133 -12.32 13.77 0.75
C VAL A 133 -12.99 14.99 1.40
N GLN A 134 -12.23 15.73 2.18
CA GLN A 134 -12.65 16.93 2.92
C GLN A 134 -12.14 18.20 2.25
N ALA A 135 -12.78 19.34 2.56
CA ALA A 135 -12.48 20.62 1.93
C ALA A 135 -11.09 21.20 2.25
N GLU A 136 -10.45 20.72 3.32
CA GLU A 136 -9.14 21.20 3.78
C GLU A 136 -8.00 20.23 3.40
N ASP A 137 -8.30 19.22 2.59
CA ASP A 137 -7.27 18.29 2.12
C ASP A 137 -6.37 18.98 1.09
N SER A 138 -5.15 18.45 0.96
CA SER A 138 -4.17 18.95 0.00
C SER A 138 -3.15 17.87 -0.40
N PHE A 139 -3.54 16.60 -0.38
CA PHE A 139 -2.66 15.50 -0.79
C PHE A 139 -2.37 15.56 -2.29
N LEU A 140 -1.09 15.43 -2.63
CA LEU A 140 -0.59 15.45 -4.01
C LEU A 140 -0.61 14.05 -4.61
N ASP A 141 -0.46 13.06 -3.74
CA ASP A 141 -0.72 11.65 -3.95
C ASP A 141 -1.15 11.07 -2.59
N LEU A 142 -2.33 10.44 -2.53
CA LEU A 142 -2.89 9.97 -1.27
C LEU A 142 -2.16 8.72 -0.79
N ASP A 143 -1.52 8.80 0.37
CA ASP A 143 -0.96 7.65 1.07
C ASP A 143 -1.37 7.67 2.55
N TYR A 144 -0.98 6.65 3.31
CA TYR A 144 -1.01 6.69 4.76
C TYR A 144 0.21 7.40 5.34
N LYS A 145 0.06 7.96 6.53
CA LYS A 145 1.05 8.87 7.12
C LYS A 145 2.43 8.23 7.35
N ALA A 146 2.42 6.98 7.81
CA ALA A 146 3.60 6.23 8.23
C ALA A 146 3.30 4.74 8.36
N THR A 147 4.33 3.92 8.52
CA THR A 147 4.21 2.44 8.64
C THR A 147 3.36 1.97 9.81
N ASP A 148 3.12 2.80 10.82
CA ASP A 148 2.30 2.52 12.00
C ASP A 148 0.90 3.17 11.96
N SER A 149 0.46 3.64 10.79
CA SER A 149 -0.81 4.38 10.63
C SER A 149 -2.08 3.53 10.76
N LEU A 150 -1.96 2.19 10.71
CA LEU A 150 -3.08 1.30 10.95
C LEU A 150 -3.29 1.12 12.44
N GLU A 151 -4.29 1.80 12.99
CA GLU A 151 -4.57 1.86 14.41
C GLU A 151 -5.77 0.99 14.78
N LEU A 152 -5.65 0.26 15.89
CA LEU A 152 -6.77 -0.53 16.42
C LEU A 152 -7.89 0.33 17.02
N ASN A 153 -7.54 1.51 17.57
CA ASN A 153 -8.48 2.43 18.22
C ASN A 153 -9.46 1.70 19.18
N GLY A 154 -8.93 0.80 20.01
CA GLY A 154 -9.69 0.01 20.98
C GLY A 154 -10.25 -1.32 20.47
N GLY A 155 -10.24 -1.56 19.16
CA GLY A 155 -10.59 -2.85 18.54
C GLY A 155 -9.45 -3.86 18.55
N THR A 156 -9.62 -4.98 17.83
CA THR A 156 -8.55 -5.96 17.56
C THR A 156 -8.59 -6.43 16.10
N ILE A 157 -7.43 -6.76 15.55
CA ILE A 157 -7.27 -7.48 14.27
C ILE A 157 -6.40 -8.69 14.57
N ARG A 158 -6.96 -9.89 14.39
CA ARG A 158 -6.33 -11.17 14.78
C ARG A 158 -6.45 -12.18 13.67
N ASP A 159 -5.61 -13.20 13.70
CA ASP A 159 -5.80 -14.36 12.81
C ASP A 159 -7.19 -15.00 13.01
N THR A 160 -7.78 -15.46 11.92
CA THR A 160 -9.13 -16.02 11.91
C THR A 160 -9.14 -17.42 12.52
N GLY A 161 -9.80 -17.54 13.68
CA GLY A 161 -9.94 -18.81 14.40
C GLY A 161 -8.93 -19.00 15.53
N ASP A 162 -8.05 -18.02 15.77
CA ASP A 162 -7.10 -18.00 16.89
C ASP A 162 -7.15 -16.64 17.64
N THR A 163 -6.16 -16.41 18.48
CA THR A 163 -5.97 -15.29 19.41
C THR A 163 -4.69 -14.50 19.11
N ILE A 164 -3.97 -14.88 18.05
CA ILE A 164 -2.73 -14.22 17.61
C ILE A 164 -3.10 -12.89 16.97
N ASP A 165 -2.51 -11.81 17.49
CA ASP A 165 -2.67 -10.46 16.95
C ASP A 165 -1.88 -10.30 15.64
N ALA A 166 -2.50 -9.68 14.63
CA ALA A 166 -1.85 -9.37 13.37
C ALA A 166 -0.75 -8.32 13.54
N ASN A 167 0.31 -8.43 12.75
CA ASN A 167 1.30 -7.36 12.59
C ASN A 167 0.72 -6.27 11.68
N LEU A 168 0.50 -5.09 12.25
CA LEU A 168 -0.13 -3.95 11.56
C LEU A 168 0.86 -3.03 10.86
N THR A 169 2.15 -3.39 10.83
CA THR A 169 3.17 -2.61 10.13
C THR A 169 2.85 -2.59 8.64
N LEU A 170 2.54 -1.41 8.13
CA LEU A 170 2.28 -1.17 6.72
C LEU A 170 3.60 -1.13 5.94
N PRO A 171 3.57 -1.36 4.62
CA PRO A 171 4.68 -1.02 3.73
C PRO A 171 5.15 0.43 3.94
N VAL A 172 6.38 0.74 3.54
CA VAL A 172 6.87 2.13 3.64
C VAL A 172 6.13 2.97 2.59
N PRO A 173 5.53 4.14 2.92
CA PRO A 173 4.93 5.04 1.93
C PRO A 173 5.85 5.33 0.76
N GLY A 174 5.31 5.34 -0.46
CA GLY A 174 6.06 5.48 -1.72
C GLY A 174 6.83 4.23 -2.20
N ASN A 175 6.88 3.14 -1.43
CA ASN A 175 7.49 1.88 -1.86
C ASN A 175 6.44 0.88 -2.37
N THR A 176 6.91 -0.15 -3.09
CA THR A 176 6.05 -1.26 -3.54
C THR A 176 5.17 -1.81 -2.41
N GLY A 177 3.86 -1.85 -2.67
CA GLY A 177 2.85 -2.27 -1.70
C GLY A 177 2.19 -1.14 -0.91
N SER A 178 2.70 0.11 -0.99
CA SER A 178 2.03 1.28 -0.39
C SER A 178 0.92 1.84 -1.29
N LEU A 179 0.03 2.66 -0.73
CA LEU A 179 -1.10 3.21 -1.47
C LEU A 179 -0.63 4.15 -2.58
N GLY A 180 0.26 5.11 -2.26
CA GLY A 180 0.79 6.07 -3.23
C GLY A 180 1.73 5.45 -4.27
N PHE A 181 2.33 4.29 -3.97
CA PHE A 181 3.03 3.53 -5.02
C PHE A 181 2.04 2.84 -5.96
N ASN A 182 0.95 2.30 -5.42
CA ASN A 182 0.02 1.47 -6.18
C ASN A 182 -0.99 2.27 -6.99
N ARG A 183 -1.31 3.50 -6.55
CA ARG A 183 -2.36 4.36 -7.11
C ARG A 183 -1.87 5.80 -7.18
N ASP A 184 -2.39 6.56 -8.13
CA ASP A 184 -2.09 8.00 -8.29
C ASP A 184 -3.35 8.79 -7.93
N ILE A 185 -3.61 9.03 -6.65
CA ILE A 185 -4.87 9.65 -6.19
C ILE A 185 -4.57 11.08 -5.76
N VAL A 186 -5.03 12.06 -6.55
CA VAL A 186 -4.62 13.46 -6.42
C VAL A 186 -5.79 14.32 -5.96
N PHE A 187 -5.58 15.31 -5.09
CA PHE A 187 -6.64 16.26 -4.75
C PHE A 187 -6.89 17.27 -5.89
N SER A 188 -8.16 17.44 -6.29
CA SER A 188 -8.54 18.26 -7.44
C SER A 188 -8.44 19.76 -7.18
N ASP A 189 -8.79 20.18 -5.96
CA ASP A 189 -9.03 21.59 -5.62
C ASP A 189 -7.79 22.32 -5.09
N LEU A 190 -6.61 21.80 -5.41
CA LEU A 190 -5.36 22.50 -5.19
C LEU A 190 -5.34 23.82 -5.98
N PRO A 191 -4.90 24.93 -5.34
CA PRO A 191 -4.87 26.24 -5.96
C PRO A 191 -3.97 26.25 -7.21
N TRP A 192 -4.33 27.10 -8.16
CA TRP A 192 -3.49 27.42 -9.31
C TRP A 192 -2.37 28.37 -8.91
N TYR A 193 -1.20 28.29 -9.57
CA TYR A 193 -0.17 29.34 -9.45
C TYR A 193 -0.76 30.72 -9.75
N ASN A 194 -1.62 30.80 -10.76
CA ASN A 194 -2.41 31.97 -11.09
C ASN A 194 -3.88 31.62 -11.21
N GLY A 195 -4.72 32.17 -10.32
CA GLY A 195 -6.16 31.90 -10.30
C GLY A 195 -6.96 32.35 -11.54
N ALA A 196 -6.33 33.04 -12.50
CA ALA A 196 -6.92 33.36 -13.79
C ALA A 196 -6.70 32.25 -14.85
N TRP A 197 -5.89 31.25 -14.55
CA TRP A 197 -5.55 30.16 -15.47
C TRP A 197 -6.58 29.03 -15.39
N GLY A 198 -6.73 28.28 -16.48
CA GLY A 198 -7.80 27.30 -16.63
C GLY A 198 -7.35 25.94 -17.18
N TYR A 199 -6.07 25.78 -17.52
CA TYR A 199 -5.53 24.57 -18.12
C TYR A 199 -4.20 24.18 -17.49
N ARG A 200 -4.11 22.92 -17.07
CA ARG A 200 -2.87 22.29 -16.58
C ARG A 200 -2.76 20.88 -17.14
N ILE A 201 -1.54 20.42 -17.32
CA ILE A 201 -1.23 19.04 -17.66
C ILE A 201 -0.19 18.48 -16.69
N LYS A 202 -0.44 17.26 -16.20
CA LYS A 202 0.52 16.51 -15.40
C LYS A 202 1.60 15.91 -16.30
N ILE A 203 2.85 16.18 -15.99
CA ILE A 203 3.99 15.53 -16.61
C ILE A 203 4.57 14.57 -15.57
N THR A 204 4.57 13.29 -15.89
CA THR A 204 5.14 12.25 -15.03
C THR A 204 6.46 11.79 -15.63
N ILE A 205 7.52 11.85 -14.85
CA ILE A 205 8.81 11.25 -15.21
C ILE A 205 8.75 9.78 -14.81
N ASP A 206 8.92 8.88 -15.78
CA ASP A 206 9.00 7.44 -15.49
C ASP A 206 10.34 7.14 -14.83
N SER A 207 10.32 7.00 -13.50
CA SER A 207 11.52 6.73 -12.69
C SER A 207 12.22 5.43 -13.08
N THR A 208 11.53 4.48 -13.73
CA THR A 208 12.16 3.25 -14.25
C THR A 208 13.09 3.50 -15.43
N LYS A 209 13.06 4.71 -16.01
CA LYS A 209 13.90 5.13 -17.14
C LYS A 209 15.12 5.94 -16.70
N VAL A 210 15.25 6.24 -15.42
CA VAL A 210 16.43 6.89 -14.83
C VAL A 210 17.18 5.88 -13.95
N THR A 211 18.50 5.82 -14.09
CA THR A 211 19.35 4.81 -13.41
C THR A 211 19.67 5.14 -11.95
N GLY A 212 19.03 6.17 -11.39
CA GLY A 212 19.21 6.65 -10.03
C GLY A 212 18.81 8.11 -9.90
N ASP A 213 18.96 8.64 -8.70
CA ASP A 213 18.67 10.04 -8.40
C ASP A 213 19.68 10.94 -9.13
N LEU A 214 19.14 11.91 -9.85
CA LEU A 214 19.93 12.97 -10.47
C LEU A 214 19.64 14.25 -9.67
N SER A 215 20.61 15.18 -9.68
CA SER A 215 20.45 16.49 -9.06
C SER A 215 20.98 17.52 -10.03
N ASP A 216 20.29 18.65 -10.17
CA ASP A 216 20.64 19.75 -11.08
C ASP A 216 20.82 19.28 -12.54
N PHE A 217 20.07 18.26 -12.97
CA PHE A 217 20.16 17.73 -14.33
C PHE A 217 19.03 18.30 -15.22
N PRO A 218 19.35 18.84 -16.41
CA PRO A 218 18.34 19.35 -17.32
C PRO A 218 17.55 18.20 -17.96
N TYR A 219 16.23 18.23 -17.84
CA TYR A 219 15.33 17.30 -18.52
C TYR A 219 14.70 17.98 -19.74
N LEU A 220 14.83 17.38 -20.92
CA LEU A 220 14.17 17.87 -22.13
C LEU A 220 12.75 17.29 -22.20
N ILE A 221 11.75 18.16 -22.19
CA ILE A 221 10.35 17.81 -22.42
C ILE A 221 9.99 18.16 -23.86
N HIS A 222 9.72 17.14 -24.66
CA HIS A 222 9.28 17.32 -26.05
C HIS A 222 7.80 16.96 -26.18
N ILE A 223 6.96 17.98 -26.37
CA ILE A 223 5.50 17.84 -26.45
C ILE A 223 5.08 17.94 -27.92
N ALA A 224 5.25 16.85 -28.66
CA ALA A 224 4.99 16.85 -30.10
C ALA A 224 3.50 16.76 -30.49
N SER A 225 2.67 16.17 -29.63
CA SER A 225 1.34 15.67 -30.01
C SER A 225 0.20 16.12 -29.09
N ASN A 226 0.44 17.01 -28.12
CA ASN A 226 -0.64 17.55 -27.31
C ASN A 226 -1.32 18.71 -28.05
N ALA A 227 -2.41 18.40 -28.75
CA ALA A 227 -3.19 19.42 -29.47
C ALA A 227 -3.75 20.49 -28.52
N GLY A 228 -4.10 20.12 -27.27
CA GLY A 228 -4.60 21.07 -26.28
C GLY A 228 -3.57 22.13 -25.93
N LEU A 229 -2.34 21.74 -25.63
CA LEU A 229 -1.27 22.70 -25.32
C LEU A 229 -0.89 23.53 -26.54
N ARG A 230 -0.62 22.85 -27.66
CA ARG A 230 -0.11 23.47 -28.89
C ARG A 230 -1.09 24.45 -29.53
N ASP A 231 -2.37 24.12 -29.51
CA ASP A 231 -3.38 24.93 -30.19
C ASP A 231 -3.84 26.12 -29.32
N ASN A 232 -3.52 26.11 -28.01
CA ASN A 232 -3.91 27.17 -27.07
C ASN A 232 -2.72 27.99 -26.55
N ALA A 233 -1.47 27.59 -26.83
CA ALA A 233 -0.28 28.34 -26.42
C ALA A 233 -0.10 29.61 -27.24
N ARG A 234 0.27 30.71 -26.56
CA ARG A 234 0.64 31.94 -27.26
C ARG A 234 1.86 31.70 -28.11
N ALA A 235 1.93 32.39 -29.25
CA ALA A 235 3.04 32.33 -30.20
C ALA A 235 4.43 32.65 -29.58
N ASP A 236 4.48 33.28 -28.41
CA ASP A 236 5.70 33.65 -27.67
C ASP A 236 5.99 32.75 -26.45
N GLY A 237 5.12 31.80 -26.11
CA GLY A 237 5.28 30.87 -24.99
C GLY A 237 5.23 31.50 -23.60
N TYR A 238 4.89 32.79 -23.47
CA TYR A 238 4.88 33.51 -22.18
C TYR A 238 3.71 33.14 -21.26
N ASP A 239 2.72 32.42 -21.78
CA ASP A 239 1.62 31.82 -21.05
C ASP A 239 1.96 30.45 -20.47
N LEU A 240 3.18 29.95 -20.68
CA LEU A 240 3.62 28.65 -20.17
C LEU A 240 4.47 28.83 -18.92
N LEU A 241 4.18 28.01 -17.93
CA LEU A 241 4.91 27.94 -16.67
C LEU A 241 4.82 26.53 -16.14
N PHE A 242 5.82 26.15 -15.37
CA PHE A 242 5.84 24.88 -14.71
C PHE A 242 5.78 25.07 -13.20
N THR A 243 4.94 24.28 -12.57
CA THR A 243 4.79 24.19 -11.12
C THR A 243 5.27 22.83 -10.63
N GLY A 244 5.63 22.75 -9.36
CA GLY A 244 5.75 21.48 -8.66
C GLY A 244 4.41 20.75 -8.62
N ASP A 245 4.43 19.55 -8.05
CA ASP A 245 3.24 18.75 -7.76
C ASP A 245 2.19 19.50 -6.90
N ASP A 246 2.64 20.45 -6.08
CA ASP A 246 1.82 21.33 -5.26
C ASP A 246 0.99 22.36 -6.05
N LYS A 247 1.20 22.47 -7.38
CA LYS A 247 0.50 23.37 -8.31
C LYS A 247 0.69 24.86 -8.03
N VAL A 248 1.60 25.24 -7.14
CA VAL A 248 1.84 26.66 -6.77
C VAL A 248 3.31 27.04 -6.68
N THR A 249 4.22 26.09 -6.49
CA THR A 249 5.65 26.33 -6.49
C THR A 249 6.12 26.42 -7.93
N LYS A 250 6.38 27.63 -8.42
CA LYS A 250 6.99 27.83 -9.73
C LYS A 250 8.37 27.17 -9.79
N LEU A 251 8.59 26.37 -10.82
CA LEU A 251 9.88 25.75 -11.12
C LEU A 251 10.67 26.57 -12.13
N GLU A 252 11.99 26.52 -11.97
CA GLU A 252 12.94 27.11 -12.91
C GLU A 252 12.90 26.35 -14.24
N HIS A 253 12.88 27.08 -15.35
CA HIS A 253 12.74 26.51 -16.69
C HIS A 253 13.37 27.39 -17.75
N GLU A 254 13.73 26.78 -18.88
CA GLU A 254 14.22 27.49 -20.07
C GLU A 254 13.46 27.02 -21.32
N ILE A 255 13.01 27.99 -22.10
CA ILE A 255 12.31 27.76 -23.37
C ILE A 255 13.35 27.74 -24.48
N GLU A 256 13.57 26.58 -25.08
CA GLU A 256 14.65 26.37 -26.07
C GLU A 256 14.17 26.42 -27.51
N GLU A 257 13.01 25.84 -27.82
CA GLU A 257 12.37 26.01 -29.12
C GLU A 257 10.85 26.06 -28.97
N PHE A 258 10.27 27.22 -29.26
CA PHE A 258 8.83 27.37 -29.42
C PHE A 258 8.48 27.74 -30.86
N VAL A 259 7.88 26.80 -31.58
CA VAL A 259 7.33 27.03 -32.92
C VAL A 259 5.85 26.71 -32.85
N SER A 260 4.97 27.65 -33.23
CA SER A 260 3.56 27.36 -33.41
C SER A 260 3.40 26.16 -34.37
N GLY A 261 3.05 24.98 -33.82
CA GLY A 261 2.98 23.71 -34.57
C GLY A 261 4.01 22.63 -34.23
N LYS A 262 5.10 22.91 -33.48
CA LYS A 262 6.13 21.94 -32.98
C LYS A 262 6.85 22.50 -31.75
N GLU A 263 6.95 21.75 -30.64
CA GLU A 263 7.45 22.30 -29.36
C GLU A 263 8.50 21.40 -28.68
N SER A 264 9.64 21.98 -28.28
CA SER A 264 10.70 21.35 -27.47
C SER A 264 11.17 22.27 -26.33
N TRP A 265 11.20 21.77 -25.09
CA TRP A 265 11.44 22.57 -23.86
C TRP A 265 12.53 21.96 -22.96
N HIS A 266 13.33 22.75 -22.25
CA HIS A 266 14.24 22.27 -21.18
C HIS A 266 13.73 22.66 -19.79
N MET A 267 13.83 21.73 -18.85
CA MET A 267 13.16 21.80 -17.55
C MET A 267 14.00 21.23 -16.40
N GLY A 268 13.89 21.86 -15.22
CA GLY A 268 14.21 21.23 -13.93
C GLY A 268 13.05 20.34 -13.43
N GLU A 269 13.29 19.57 -12.37
CA GLU A 269 12.56 18.36 -11.94
C GLU A 269 11.06 18.51 -11.59
N ASP A 270 10.32 17.41 -11.78
CA ASP A 270 8.89 17.12 -11.50
C ASP A 270 7.90 18.27 -11.68
N THR A 271 7.29 18.29 -12.86
CA THR A 271 6.64 19.49 -13.40
C THR A 271 5.18 19.23 -13.77
N LEU A 272 4.30 20.09 -13.29
CA LEU A 272 2.98 20.32 -13.88
C LEU A 272 3.12 21.54 -14.78
N LEU A 273 2.69 21.44 -16.04
CA LEU A 273 2.67 22.59 -16.94
C LEU A 273 1.32 23.29 -16.86
N GLU A 274 1.33 24.59 -16.65
CA GLU A 274 0.15 25.44 -16.57
C GLU A 274 0.13 26.47 -17.71
N GLN A 275 -1.09 26.81 -18.16
CA GLN A 275 -1.33 27.67 -19.32
C GLN A 275 -2.47 28.68 -19.13
N GLN A 276 -2.29 29.88 -19.70
CA GLN A 276 -3.32 30.93 -19.83
C GLN A 276 -3.99 30.94 -21.21
N CYS A 277 -5.33 31.02 -21.27
CA CYS A 277 -6.10 31.24 -22.51
C CYS A 277 -6.18 32.72 -22.92
#